data_AF-A0A496T7R0-F1
#
_entry.id   AF-A0A496T7R0-F1
#
_cell.length_a   1.000
_cell.length_b   1.000
_cell.length_c   1.000
_cell.angle_alpha   90.00
_cell.angle_beta   90.00
_cell.angle_gamma   90.00
#
_symmetry.space_group_name_H-M   'P 1'
#
loop_
_entity.id
_entity.type
_entity.pdbx_description
1 polymer ?
#
loop_
_entity_poly.entity_id
_entity_poly.type
_entity_poly.pdbx_seq_one_letter_code
_entity_poly.pdbx_strand_id
1 'polypeptide(L)'
;MSYYHRTYQIGLGGRLTPGVKYLLVANVIVYILQLVFRAPMLRLFGLSSFMVLHNLAIWQFVSYMFLHGGFFHIFFNMFVLWIFGSEVERAWGTKPFLKYYFITGIGAGICSFLFSLSMHTITIGASGAIYGVMLAFAMMYPDRIITLLLFLIIPISMKAKHLVTLMAVISIFSGITNLFGGS
;
A
#
# COMPACT_ATOMS: atom_id res chain seq x y z
N MET A 1 -19.54 -30.65 25.31
CA MET A 1 -19.37 -29.85 24.07
C MET A 1 -18.30 -28.80 24.35
N SER A 2 -17.03 -29.14 24.08
CA SER A 2 -15.90 -28.25 24.38
C SER A 2 -15.81 -27.19 23.30
N TYR A 3 -16.03 -25.93 23.66
CA TYR A 3 -15.82 -24.79 22.80
C TYR A 3 -14.33 -24.74 22.44
N TYR A 4 -14.00 -25.16 21.22
CA TYR A 4 -12.70 -24.87 20.63
C TYR A 4 -12.59 -23.36 20.41
N HIS A 5 -12.12 -22.65 21.43
CA HIS A 5 -11.45 -21.38 21.21
C HIS A 5 -10.15 -21.69 20.46
N ARG A 6 -10.23 -21.74 19.13
CA ARG A 6 -9.04 -21.72 18.29
C ARG A 6 -8.50 -20.30 18.37
N THR A 7 -7.67 -20.03 19.37
CA THR A 7 -6.90 -18.81 19.50
C THR A 7 -5.95 -18.77 18.31
N TYR A 8 -6.38 -18.18 17.21
CA TYR A 8 -5.48 -17.83 16.11
C TYR A 8 -4.57 -16.70 16.60
N GLN A 9 -3.55 -17.05 17.39
CA GLN A 9 -2.37 -16.22 17.56
C GLN A 9 -1.54 -16.33 16.30
N ILE A 10 -1.93 -15.62 15.25
CA ILE A 10 -1.00 -15.32 14.16
C ILE A 10 -0.21 -14.11 14.62
N GLY A 11 0.95 -14.39 15.23
CA GLY A 11 1.98 -13.38 15.44
C GLY A 11 2.40 -12.74 14.12
N LEU A 12 2.96 -11.53 14.20
CA LEU A 12 3.56 -10.74 13.13
C LEU A 12 3.89 -11.54 11.86
N GLY A 13 3.07 -11.34 10.82
CA GLY A 13 3.31 -11.82 9.45
C GLY A 13 3.73 -13.29 9.36
N GLY A 14 2.78 -14.23 9.46
CA GLY A 14 3.05 -15.64 9.16
C GLY A 14 3.80 -15.81 7.81
N ARG A 15 4.46 -16.96 7.61
CA ARG A 15 5.38 -17.28 6.48
C ARG A 15 5.17 -16.44 5.21
N LEU A 16 6.23 -15.81 4.71
CA LEU A 16 6.21 -14.99 3.50
C LEU A 16 5.65 -15.79 2.30
N THR A 17 4.59 -15.26 1.68
CA THR A 17 3.93 -15.88 0.52
C THR A 17 4.61 -15.47 -0.80
N PRO A 18 4.46 -16.27 -1.88
CA PRO A 18 5.18 -16.02 -3.14
C PRO A 18 4.91 -14.66 -3.78
N GLY A 19 3.66 -14.24 -3.90
CA GLY A 19 3.25 -12.97 -4.51
C GLY A 19 3.76 -11.77 -3.73
N VAL A 20 3.56 -11.78 -2.42
CA VAL A 20 4.13 -10.77 -1.51
C VAL A 20 5.65 -10.72 -1.64
N LYS A 21 6.35 -11.87 -1.67
CA LYS A 21 7.80 -11.92 -1.86
C LYS A 21 8.22 -11.23 -3.17
N TYR A 22 7.54 -11.51 -4.29
CA TYR A 22 7.84 -10.88 -5.57
C TYR A 22 7.67 -9.37 -5.52
N LEU A 23 6.58 -8.88 -4.90
CA LEU A 23 6.35 -7.45 -4.73
C LEU A 23 7.43 -6.81 -3.84
N LEU A 24 7.80 -7.44 -2.73
CA LEU A 24 8.85 -6.94 -1.84
C LEU A 24 10.20 -6.83 -2.57
N VAL A 25 10.61 -7.89 -3.26
CA VAL A 25 11.87 -7.90 -4.02
C VAL A 25 11.87 -6.83 -5.11
N ALA A 26 10.78 -6.72 -5.88
CA ALA A 26 10.67 -5.71 -6.93
C ALA A 26 10.79 -4.28 -6.37
N ASN A 27 10.07 -3.98 -5.28
CA ASN A 27 10.11 -2.67 -4.63
C ASN A 27 11.50 -2.34 -4.07
N VAL A 28 12.17 -3.31 -3.46
CA VAL A 28 13.54 -3.12 -2.93
C VAL A 28 14.54 -2.87 -4.08
N ILE A 29 14.46 -3.63 -5.17
CA ILE A 29 15.33 -3.43 -6.34
C ILE A 29 15.11 -2.04 -6.93
N VAL A 30 13.85 -1.65 -7.16
CA VAL A 30 13.51 -0.33 -7.69
C VAL A 30 13.98 0.78 -6.74
N TYR A 31 13.83 0.60 -5.43
CA TYR A 31 14.31 1.58 -4.46
C TYR A 31 15.83 1.73 -4.45
N ILE A 32 16.59 0.64 -4.56
CA ILE A 32 18.05 0.68 -4.69
C ILE A 32 18.46 1.44 -5.95
N LEU A 33 17.81 1.17 -7.10
CA LEU A 33 18.03 1.95 -8.32
C LEU A 33 17.70 3.43 -8.11
N GLN A 34 16.64 3.74 -7.35
CA GLN A 34 16.22 5.10 -7.04
C GLN A 34 17.23 5.85 -6.16
N LEU A 35 18.07 5.16 -5.38
CA LEU A 35 19.16 5.80 -4.64
C LEU A 35 20.22 6.41 -5.56
N VAL A 36 20.42 5.82 -6.75
CA VAL A 36 21.40 6.28 -7.75
C VAL A 36 20.76 7.21 -8.79
N PHE A 37 19.56 6.87 -9.25
CA PHE A 37 18.89 7.52 -10.39
C PHE A 37 17.60 8.24 -10.00
N ARG A 38 17.59 8.90 -8.83
CA ARG A 38 16.36 9.47 -8.24
C ARG A 38 15.58 10.37 -9.21
N ALA A 39 16.22 11.40 -9.76
CA ALA A 39 15.56 12.39 -10.62
C ALA A 39 14.94 11.78 -11.89
N PRO A 40 15.67 11.02 -12.73
CA PRO A 40 15.07 10.41 -13.92
C PRO A 40 14.01 9.36 -13.57
N MET A 41 14.18 8.59 -12.49
CA MET A 41 13.17 7.61 -12.08
C MET A 41 11.85 8.27 -11.66
N LEU A 42 11.89 9.36 -10.90
CA LEU A 42 10.68 10.10 -10.53
C LEU A 42 10.00 10.72 -11.75
N ARG A 43 10.78 11.29 -12.68
CA ARG A 43 10.23 11.91 -13.90
C ARG A 43 9.59 10.91 -14.85
N LEU A 44 10.21 9.75 -15.04
CA LEU A 44 9.76 8.74 -16.01
C LEU A 44 8.70 7.81 -15.45
N PHE A 45 8.82 7.41 -14.17
CA PHE A 45 8.00 6.36 -13.57
C PHE A 45 7.07 6.85 -12.46
N GLY A 46 7.24 8.08 -11.96
CA GLY A 46 6.33 8.70 -10.99
C GLY A 46 5.08 9.20 -11.69
N LEU A 47 3.91 9.03 -11.06
CA LEU A 47 2.64 9.39 -11.66
C LEU A 47 2.49 10.91 -11.68
N SER A 48 2.57 11.49 -12.87
CA SER A 48 2.45 12.92 -13.12
C SER A 48 1.29 13.18 -14.09
N SER A 49 0.33 14.02 -13.68
CA SER A 49 -0.76 14.43 -14.55
C SER A 49 -0.28 15.05 -15.85
N PHE A 50 0.77 15.87 -15.78
CA PHE A 50 1.37 16.51 -16.95
C PHE A 50 1.92 15.51 -17.96
N MET A 51 2.73 14.54 -17.49
CA MET A 51 3.36 13.53 -18.35
C MET A 51 2.32 12.58 -18.98
N VAL A 52 1.29 12.20 -18.21
CA VAL A 52 0.22 11.36 -18.73
C VAL A 52 -0.56 12.08 -19.84
N LEU A 53 -0.88 13.37 -19.67
CA LEU A 53 -1.66 14.14 -20.63
C LEU A 53 -0.88 14.55 -21.89
N HIS A 54 0.38 14.99 -21.74
CA HIS A 54 1.16 15.57 -22.84
C HIS A 54 2.10 14.57 -23.53
N ASN A 55 2.52 13.52 -22.82
CA ASN A 55 3.51 12.56 -23.30
C ASN A 55 2.97 11.13 -23.38
N LEU A 56 1.66 10.93 -23.16
CA LEU A 56 0.99 9.62 -23.17
C LEU A 56 1.69 8.59 -22.27
N ALA A 57 2.20 9.05 -21.11
CA ALA A 57 2.95 8.23 -20.17
C ALA A 57 2.06 7.27 -19.35
N ILE A 58 1.23 6.46 -20.01
CA ILE A 58 0.22 5.60 -19.38
C ILE A 58 0.80 4.52 -18.47
N TRP A 59 2.07 4.13 -18.67
CA TRP A 59 2.77 3.20 -17.80
C TRP A 59 2.90 3.73 -16.37
N GLN A 60 2.80 5.05 -16.17
CA GLN A 60 2.89 5.69 -14.87
C GLN A 60 1.77 5.27 -13.91
N PHE A 61 0.62 4.78 -14.41
CA PHE A 61 -0.45 4.21 -13.57
C PHE A 61 -0.06 2.91 -12.87
N VAL A 62 1.04 2.27 -13.30
CA VAL A 62 1.57 1.05 -12.67
C VAL A 62 2.94 1.30 -12.06
N SER A 63 3.83 2.00 -12.77
CA SER A 63 5.23 2.14 -12.34
C SER A 63 5.37 2.95 -11.05
N TYR A 64 4.48 3.90 -10.79
CA TYR A 64 4.53 4.73 -9.59
C TYR A 64 4.39 3.93 -8.29
N MET A 65 3.73 2.77 -8.37
CA MET A 65 3.51 1.85 -7.25
C MET A 65 4.84 1.34 -6.67
N PHE A 66 5.93 1.37 -7.45
CA PHE A 66 7.23 0.83 -7.05
C PHE A 66 8.21 1.89 -6.52
N LEU A 67 7.91 3.18 -6.74
CA LEU A 67 8.77 4.28 -6.31
C LEU A 67 8.47 4.69 -4.86
N HIS A 68 9.50 5.08 -4.12
CA HIS A 68 9.35 5.40 -2.69
C HIS A 68 10.07 6.69 -2.31
N GLY A 69 9.40 7.53 -1.53
CA GLY A 69 9.90 8.86 -1.15
C GLY A 69 11.15 8.85 -0.26
N GLY A 70 11.36 7.78 0.51
CA GLY A 70 12.47 7.60 1.45
C GLY A 70 12.42 6.24 2.16
N PHE A 71 13.40 5.98 3.02
CA PHE A 71 13.61 4.67 3.66
C PHE A 71 12.41 4.22 4.50
N PHE A 72 11.91 5.09 5.38
CA PHE A 72 10.75 4.75 6.21
C PHE A 72 9.49 4.50 5.37
N HIS A 73 9.33 5.19 4.24
CA HIS A 73 8.19 4.99 3.35
C HIS A 73 8.18 3.57 2.75
N ILE A 74 9.32 3.09 2.21
CA ILE A 74 9.41 1.70 1.73
C ILE A 74 9.30 0.69 2.86
N PHE A 75 9.97 0.94 3.99
CA PHE A 75 9.95 0.04 5.13
C PHE A 75 8.52 -0.23 5.61
N PHE A 76 7.73 0.81 5.87
CA PHE A 76 6.36 0.65 6.33
C PHE A 76 5.44 0.05 5.26
N ASN A 77 5.60 0.42 3.98
CA ASN A 77 4.83 -0.21 2.90
C ASN A 77 5.08 -1.72 2.83
N MET A 78 6.34 -2.14 2.85
CA MET A 78 6.69 -3.56 2.77
C MET A 78 6.29 -4.33 4.03
N PHE A 79 6.42 -3.70 5.21
CA PHE A 79 6.00 -4.28 6.48
C PHE A 79 4.50 -4.54 6.52
N VAL A 80 3.68 -3.55 6.16
CA VAL A 80 2.22 -3.68 6.09
C VAL A 80 1.83 -4.68 5.01
N LEU A 81 2.42 -4.60 3.81
CA LEU A 81 2.16 -5.55 2.73
C LEU A 81 2.49 -6.99 3.15
N TRP A 82 3.57 -7.20 3.91
CA TRP A 82 3.91 -8.51 4.42
C TRP A 82 2.87 -9.04 5.40
N ILE A 83 2.46 -8.23 6.39
CA ILE A 83 1.48 -8.66 7.41
C ILE A 83 0.12 -8.96 6.78
N PHE A 84 -0.44 -8.02 6.03
CA PHE A 84 -1.80 -8.11 5.50
C PHE A 84 -1.85 -8.90 4.20
N GLY A 85 -0.92 -8.62 3.29
CA GLY A 85 -0.86 -9.27 1.99
C GLY A 85 -0.62 -10.76 2.10
N SER A 86 0.21 -11.22 3.04
CA SER A 86 0.46 -12.67 3.17
C SER A 86 -0.79 -13.42 3.65
N GLU A 87 -1.62 -12.80 4.49
CA GLU A 87 -2.88 -13.39 4.95
C GLU A 87 -3.92 -13.43 3.83
N VAL A 88 -4.07 -12.34 3.08
CA VAL A 88 -4.99 -12.28 1.93
C VAL A 88 -4.53 -13.25 0.83
N GLU A 89 -3.24 -13.30 0.53
CA GLU A 89 -2.68 -14.23 -0.46
C GLU A 89 -2.86 -15.69 -0.04
N ARG A 90 -2.70 -16.03 1.24
CA ARG A 90 -2.97 -17.38 1.75
C ARG A 90 -4.42 -17.81 1.50
N ALA A 91 -5.35 -16.88 1.66
CA ALA A 91 -6.77 -17.18 1.53
C ALA A 91 -7.24 -17.25 0.07
N TRP A 92 -6.68 -16.41 -0.82
CA TRP A 92 -7.12 -16.31 -2.22
C TRP A 92 -6.21 -17.04 -3.22
N GLY A 93 -4.98 -17.35 -2.83
CA GLY A 93 -3.90 -17.75 -3.73
C GLY A 93 -3.20 -16.56 -4.41
N THR A 94 -2.03 -16.83 -4.98
CA THR A 94 -1.13 -15.81 -5.54
C THR A 94 -1.73 -15.02 -6.70
N LYS A 95 -2.38 -15.70 -7.68
CA LYS A 95 -2.89 -15.02 -8.89
C LYS A 95 -4.01 -14.02 -8.57
N PRO A 96 -5.08 -14.37 -7.81
CA PRO A 96 -6.12 -13.41 -7.46
C PRO A 96 -5.61 -12.27 -6.58
N PHE A 97 -4.71 -12.57 -5.64
CA PHE A 97 -4.06 -11.55 -4.80
C PHE A 97 -3.31 -10.51 -5.64
N LEU A 98 -2.44 -10.94 -6.57
CA LEU A 98 -1.68 -10.01 -7.41
C LEU A 98 -2.61 -9.20 -8.31
N LYS A 99 -3.64 -9.80 -8.90
CA LYS A 99 -4.65 -9.08 -9.69
C LYS A 99 -5.31 -7.99 -8.84
N TYR A 100 -5.74 -8.33 -7.63
CA TYR A 100 -6.36 -7.38 -6.73
C TYR A 100 -5.40 -6.24 -6.35
N TYR A 101 -4.15 -6.55 -6.00
CA TYR A 101 -3.12 -5.57 -5.67
C TYR A 101 -2.89 -4.55 -6.80
N PHE A 102 -2.81 -5.01 -8.06
CA PHE A 102 -2.65 -4.11 -9.19
C PHE A 102 -3.92 -3.32 -9.51
N ILE A 103 -5.11 -3.92 -9.38
CA ILE A 103 -6.38 -3.22 -9.61
C ILE A 103 -6.57 -2.09 -8.61
N THR A 104 -6.34 -2.35 -7.32
CA THR A 104 -6.46 -1.33 -6.27
C THR A 104 -5.36 -0.27 -6.39
N GLY A 105 -4.14 -0.66 -6.76
CA GLY A 105 -3.06 0.27 -7.07
C GLY A 105 -3.40 1.20 -8.23
N ILE A 106 -3.76 0.66 -9.39
CA ILE A 106 -4.17 1.45 -10.56
C ILE A 106 -5.38 2.33 -10.23
N GLY A 107 -6.37 1.81 -9.52
CA GLY A 107 -7.54 2.57 -9.08
C GLY A 107 -7.16 3.76 -8.19
N ALA A 108 -6.27 3.56 -7.22
CA ALA A 108 -5.73 4.65 -6.42
C ALA A 108 -4.94 5.65 -7.28
N GLY A 109 -4.16 5.17 -8.25
CA GLY A 109 -3.45 6.01 -9.21
C GLY A 109 -4.39 6.86 -10.06
N ILE A 110 -5.52 6.31 -10.53
CA ILE A 110 -6.55 7.07 -11.26
C ILE A 110 -7.14 8.16 -10.36
N CYS A 111 -7.50 7.83 -9.11
CA CYS A 111 -7.98 8.84 -8.17
C CYS A 111 -6.92 9.94 -7.95
N SER A 112 -5.67 9.57 -7.66
CA SER A 112 -4.57 10.53 -7.50
C SER A 112 -4.33 11.38 -8.75
N PHE A 113 -4.41 10.78 -9.94
CA PHE A 113 -4.31 11.50 -11.21
C PHE A 113 -5.39 12.57 -11.32
N LEU A 114 -6.66 12.21 -11.08
CA LEU A 114 -7.79 13.14 -11.13
C LEU A 114 -7.63 14.29 -10.12
N PHE A 115 -7.15 14.01 -8.90
CA PHE A 115 -6.86 15.05 -7.91
C PHE A 115 -5.64 15.92 -8.29
N SER A 116 -4.64 15.34 -8.95
CA SER A 116 -3.40 16.04 -9.33
C SER A 116 -3.54 16.93 -10.58
N LEU A 117 -4.70 16.91 -11.27
CA LEU A 117 -4.96 17.77 -12.43
C LEU A 117 -4.85 19.25 -12.09
N SER A 118 -5.18 19.64 -10.86
CA SER A 118 -5.14 21.04 -10.40
C SER A 118 -3.82 21.44 -9.72
N MET A 119 -3.01 20.46 -9.28
CA MET A 119 -1.89 20.68 -8.34
C MET A 119 -0.51 20.31 -8.91
N HIS A 120 -0.45 19.69 -10.09
CA HIS A 120 0.78 19.24 -10.77
C HIS A 120 1.77 18.44 -9.89
N THR A 121 1.27 17.69 -8.92
CA THR A 121 2.10 16.88 -8.02
C THR A 121 2.47 15.54 -8.65
N ILE A 122 3.65 15.02 -8.30
CA ILE A 122 4.09 13.67 -8.67
C ILE A 122 3.72 12.71 -7.54
N THR A 123 2.91 11.70 -7.85
CA THR A 123 2.50 10.66 -6.90
C THR A 123 3.43 9.45 -7.01
N ILE A 124 3.89 8.94 -5.86
CA ILE A 124 4.73 7.73 -5.75
C ILE A 124 4.31 6.90 -4.55
N GLY A 125 4.44 5.58 -4.65
CA GLY A 125 4.30 4.65 -3.53
C GLY A 125 3.24 3.57 -3.75
N ALA A 126 3.50 2.41 -3.17
CA ALA A 126 2.60 1.26 -3.15
C ALA A 126 1.38 1.43 -2.23
N SER A 127 1.30 2.53 -1.48
CA SER A 127 0.35 2.73 -0.37
C SER A 127 -1.11 2.58 -0.79
N GLY A 128 -1.49 3.07 -1.98
CA GLY A 128 -2.85 2.89 -2.52
C GLY A 128 -3.25 1.42 -2.68
N ALA A 129 -2.37 0.60 -3.25
CA ALA A 129 -2.59 -0.84 -3.37
C ALA A 129 -2.63 -1.53 -2.00
N ILE A 130 -1.74 -1.13 -1.09
CA ILE A 130 -1.66 -1.67 0.27
C ILE A 130 -2.92 -1.36 1.07
N TYR A 131 -3.48 -0.15 0.97
CA TYR A 131 -4.77 0.18 1.59
C TYR A 131 -5.90 -0.68 1.03
N GLY A 132 -5.90 -0.96 -0.28
CA GLY A 132 -6.81 -1.94 -0.86
C GLY A 132 -6.65 -3.32 -0.22
N VAL A 133 -5.42 -3.83 -0.09
CA VAL A 133 -5.14 -5.12 0.56
C VAL A 133 -5.59 -5.12 2.03
N MET A 134 -5.37 -4.04 2.76
CA MET A 134 -5.85 -3.88 4.13
C MET A 134 -7.38 -3.92 4.20
N LEU A 135 -8.07 -3.25 3.27
CA LEU A 135 -9.53 -3.30 3.17
C LEU A 135 -10.04 -4.73 2.91
N ALA A 136 -9.44 -5.44 1.95
CA ALA A 136 -9.75 -6.85 1.72
C ALA A 136 -9.57 -7.70 2.98
N PHE A 137 -8.46 -7.52 3.69
CA PHE A 137 -8.21 -8.21 4.95
C PHE A 137 -9.28 -7.89 6.01
N ALA A 138 -9.65 -6.61 6.18
CA ALA A 138 -10.66 -6.20 7.15
C ALA A 138 -12.05 -6.73 6.81
N MET A 139 -12.39 -6.87 5.53
CA MET A 139 -13.64 -7.49 5.10
C MET A 139 -13.66 -9.01 5.36
N MET A 140 -12.51 -9.68 5.19
CA MET A 140 -12.39 -11.12 5.43
C MET A 140 -12.32 -11.48 6.91
N TYR A 141 -11.69 -10.63 7.72
CA TYR A 141 -11.40 -10.90 9.13
C TYR A 141 -11.76 -9.69 10.03
N PRO A 142 -13.02 -9.22 10.03
CA PRO A 142 -13.41 -7.95 10.67
C PRO A 142 -13.20 -7.91 12.19
N ASP A 143 -13.38 -9.04 12.86
CA ASP A 143 -13.22 -9.16 14.32
C ASP A 143 -11.87 -9.72 14.75
N ARG A 144 -10.96 -9.96 13.79
CA ARG A 144 -9.60 -10.37 14.13
C ARG A 144 -8.86 -9.21 14.76
N ILE A 145 -8.34 -9.46 15.96
CA ILE A 145 -7.50 -8.51 16.69
C ILE A 145 -6.11 -8.59 16.07
N ILE A 146 -5.61 -7.44 15.59
CA ILE A 146 -4.26 -7.30 15.09
C ILE A 146 -3.49 -6.53 16.14
N THR A 147 -2.39 -7.11 16.61
CA THR A 147 -1.43 -6.40 17.45
C THR A 147 -0.33 -5.87 16.54
N LEU A 148 -0.38 -4.57 16.29
CA LEU A 148 0.72 -3.86 15.63
C LEU A 148 1.68 -3.34 16.69
N LEU A 149 2.97 -3.57 16.48
CA LEU A 149 4.00 -2.95 17.29
C LEU A 149 4.29 -1.56 16.73
N LEU A 150 3.64 -0.53 17.27
CA LEU A 150 3.95 0.85 16.95
C LEU A 150 5.38 1.15 17.42
N PHE A 151 6.23 1.65 16.51
CA PHE A 151 7.66 1.88 16.74
C PHE A 151 8.44 0.67 17.30
N LEU A 152 7.99 -0.56 17.02
CA LEU A 152 8.57 -1.81 17.57
C LEU A 152 8.50 -1.92 19.11
N ILE A 153 7.88 -0.96 19.81
CA ILE A 153 7.92 -0.87 21.27
C ILE A 153 6.52 -0.93 21.88
N ILE A 154 5.50 -0.34 21.24
CA ILE A 154 4.16 -0.23 21.81
C ILE A 154 3.20 -1.20 21.09
N PRO A 155 2.76 -2.30 21.72
CA PRO A 155 1.76 -3.19 21.15
C PRO A 155 0.38 -2.53 21.17
N ILE A 156 -0.06 -2.01 20.02
CA ILE A 156 -1.42 -1.54 19.80
C ILE A 156 -2.25 -2.70 19.26
N SER A 157 -3.14 -3.22 20.10
CA SER A 157 -4.11 -4.25 19.72
C SER A 157 -5.42 -3.61 19.34
N MET A 158 -5.79 -3.67 18.06
CA MET A 158 -7.10 -3.21 17.59
C MET A 158 -7.68 -4.17 16.57
N LYS A 159 -9.02 -4.23 16.50
CA LYS A 159 -9.70 -5.03 15.48
C LYS A 159 -9.35 -4.49 14.09
N ALA A 160 -9.17 -5.39 13.13
CA ALA A 160 -8.82 -5.06 11.75
C ALA A 160 -9.69 -3.93 11.18
N LYS A 161 -11.01 -4.00 11.40
CA LYS A 161 -11.96 -2.96 10.95
C LYS A 161 -11.61 -1.56 11.44
N HIS A 162 -11.24 -1.40 12.72
CA HIS A 162 -10.95 -0.08 13.29
C HIS A 162 -9.66 0.50 12.74
N LEU A 163 -8.62 -0.34 12.59
CA LEU A 163 -7.35 0.09 12.01
C LEU A 163 -7.55 0.60 10.58
N VAL A 164 -8.24 -0.17 9.74
CA VAL A 164 -8.43 0.19 8.33
C VAL A 164 -9.31 1.41 8.18
N THR A 165 -10.39 1.53 8.95
CA THR A 165 -11.23 2.73 8.94
C THR A 165 -10.45 3.95 9.39
N LEU A 166 -9.64 3.86 10.45
CA LEU A 166 -8.80 4.98 10.91
C LEU A 166 -7.80 5.40 9.83
N MET A 167 -7.08 4.45 9.22
CA MET A 167 -6.12 4.74 8.15
C MET A 167 -6.80 5.35 6.92
N ALA A 168 -7.97 4.85 6.53
CA ALA A 168 -8.76 5.41 5.44
C ALA A 168 -9.18 6.85 5.73
N VAL A 169 -9.71 7.12 6.92
CA VAL A 169 -10.11 8.47 7.34
C VAL A 169 -8.92 9.43 7.36
N ILE A 170 -7.79 9.02 7.93
CA ILE A 170 -6.56 9.84 7.96
C ILE A 170 -6.08 10.14 6.54
N SER A 171 -6.09 9.13 5.65
CA SER A 171 -5.63 9.31 4.26
C SER A 171 -6.51 10.26 3.46
N ILE A 172 -7.84 10.16 3.64
CA ILE A 172 -8.81 11.05 2.99
C ILE A 172 -8.70 12.45 3.56
N PHE A 173 -8.66 12.58 4.89
CA PHE A 173 -8.51 13.88 5.55
C PHE A 173 -7.22 14.58 5.11
N SER A 174 -6.08 13.87 5.11
CA SER A 174 -4.82 14.41 4.62
C SER A 174 -4.90 14.82 3.15
N GLY A 175 -5.52 14.00 2.28
CA GLY A 175 -5.73 14.36 0.87
C GLY A 175 -6.56 15.63 0.70
N ILE A 176 -7.64 15.77 1.49
CA ILE A 176 -8.52 16.94 1.50
C ILE A 176 -7.81 18.17 2.07
N THR A 177 -7.08 18.06 3.18
CA THR A 177 -6.34 19.18 3.76
C THR A 177 -5.27 19.69 2.81
N ASN A 178 -4.57 18.82 2.08
CA ASN A 178 -3.63 19.24 1.05
C ASN A 178 -4.32 19.96 -0.13
N LEU A 179 -5.60 19.67 -0.39
CA LEU A 179 -6.40 20.33 -1.42
C LEU A 179 -6.80 21.77 -1.02
N PHE A 180 -7.13 21.97 0.26
CA PHE A 180 -7.67 23.24 0.78
C PHE A 180 -6.66 24.10 1.55
N GLY A 181 -5.56 23.52 2.01
CA GLY A 181 -4.52 24.18 2.80
C GLY A 181 -3.28 24.61 2.00
N GLY A 182 -3.32 24.48 0.66
CA GLY A 182 -2.30 25.05 -0.22
C GLY A 182 -2.48 26.57 -0.35
N SER A 183 -1.98 27.30 0.65
CA SER A 183 -1.60 28.71 0.57
C SER A 183 -0.09 28.83 0.48
#